data_AF-A0A931Z2V3-F1
#
_entry.id   AF-A0A931Z2V3-F1
#
_cell.length_a   1.000
_cell.length_b   1.000
_cell.length_c   1.000
_cell.angle_alpha   90.00
_cell.angle_beta   90.00
_cell.angle_gamma   90.00
#
_symmetry.space_group_name_H-M   'P 1'
#
loop_
_entity.id
_entity.type
_entity.pdbx_description
1 polymer ?
#
loop_
_entity_poly.entity_id
_entity_poly.type
_entity_poly.pdbx_seq_one_letter_code
_entity_poly.pdbx_strand_id
1 'polypeptide(L)'
;MPASLLHRFRSDRKHLPLHPLERAVLTVVALHLCFLPWALGTMHVWSQLTSLSLSLITFTLALIPRTYSGDNLPAISPQVCSAISAKPPSGFFASVSRSENRGQTPAGQQAGTAKFQVSPRATSYRLSPLPRLLKFPLFWIGLALLGYIVLQALNPSWVWERNATTWWLRRVNDIPWLPTSIDTPFERFNLWRQFIIYASAWLTVCTVWVGFTRRRSLQLLLTILVINATVLAGVGFLSTRTMPAPGWRCWRSCSWCWQP
;
A
#
# COMPACT_ATOMS: atom_id res chain seq x y z
N MET A 1 -29.42 11.42 33.54
CA MET A 1 -28.02 11.67 33.12
C MET A 1 -27.97 12.95 32.28
N PRO A 2 -27.03 13.88 32.55
CA PRO A 2 -26.99 15.17 31.86
C PRO A 2 -26.44 15.04 30.43
N ALA A 3 -27.18 15.56 29.45
CA ALA A 3 -26.86 15.50 28.02
C ALA A 3 -25.52 16.18 27.63
N SER A 4 -24.98 17.03 28.50
CA SER A 4 -23.69 17.72 28.30
C SER A 4 -22.47 16.78 28.38
N LEU A 5 -22.55 15.67 29.12
CA LEU A 5 -21.46 14.69 29.17
C LEU A 5 -21.32 13.88 27.87
N LEU A 6 -22.44 13.59 27.19
CA LEU A 6 -22.42 12.89 25.90
C LEU A 6 -21.76 13.74 24.79
N HIS A 7 -21.92 15.06 24.82
CA HIS A 7 -21.25 15.95 23.87
C HIS A 7 -19.73 16.03 24.10
N ARG A 8 -19.26 15.76 25.34
CA ARG A 8 -17.83 15.73 25.68
C ARG A 8 -17.13 14.44 25.25
N PHE A 9 -17.85 13.31 25.23
CA PHE A 9 -17.34 12.02 24.72
C PHE A 9 -17.45 11.89 23.21
N ARG A 10 -18.29 12.70 22.56
CA ARG A 10 -18.20 12.98 21.12
C ARG A 10 -16.99 13.87 20.87
N SER A 11 -15.82 13.39 21.29
CA SER A 11 -14.51 13.90 20.94
C SER A 11 -14.52 14.04 19.43
N ASP A 12 -14.57 15.28 18.99
CA ASP A 12 -14.35 15.73 17.65
C ASP A 12 -12.95 15.23 17.27
N ARG A 13 -12.88 13.99 16.76
CA ARG A 13 -11.64 13.34 16.37
C ARG A 13 -11.16 14.07 15.13
N LYS A 14 -10.56 15.24 15.35
CA LYS A 14 -9.93 16.06 14.32
C LYS A 14 -9.09 15.11 13.48
N HIS A 15 -9.49 14.99 12.22
CA HIS A 15 -8.95 14.03 11.31
C HIS A 15 -7.49 14.39 11.09
N LEU A 16 -6.58 13.66 11.75
CA LEU A 16 -5.14 13.83 11.53
C LEU A 16 -4.88 13.68 10.03
N PRO A 17 -4.33 14.73 9.37
CA PRO A 17 -4.10 14.72 7.93
C PRO A 17 -3.27 13.49 7.55
N LEU A 18 -3.63 12.83 6.45
CA LEU A 18 -2.82 11.73 5.94
C LEU A 18 -1.45 12.27 5.52
N HIS A 19 -0.41 11.50 5.80
CA HIS A 19 0.94 11.82 5.34
C HIS A 19 0.93 11.93 3.81
N PRO A 20 1.61 12.93 3.20
CA PRO A 20 1.57 13.12 1.74
C PRO A 20 2.02 11.88 0.96
N LEU A 21 3.01 11.13 1.49
CA LEU A 21 3.44 9.86 0.91
C LEU A 21 2.37 8.75 1.01
N GLU A 22 1.61 8.69 2.11
CA GLU A 22 0.49 7.73 2.22
C GLU A 22 -0.61 8.07 1.22
N ARG A 23 -0.88 9.36 1.03
CA ARG A 23 -1.82 9.84 0.02
C ARG A 23 -1.35 9.49 -1.39
N ALA A 24 -0.07 9.70 -1.71
CA ALA A 24 0.51 9.35 -3.00
C ALA A 24 0.41 7.85 -3.28
N VAL A 25 0.84 7.00 -2.33
CA VAL A 25 0.71 5.53 -2.45
C VAL A 25 -0.75 5.14 -2.64
N LEU A 26 -1.68 5.70 -1.87
CA LEU A 26 -3.10 5.41 -2.00
C LEU A 26 -3.64 5.78 -3.38
N THR A 27 -3.27 6.95 -3.92
CA THR A 27 -3.70 7.38 -5.25
C THR A 27 -3.17 6.48 -6.36
N VAL A 28 -1.90 6.07 -6.29
CA VAL A 28 -1.30 5.20 -7.30
C VAL A 28 -1.87 3.78 -7.21
N VAL A 29 -2.04 3.22 -6.01
CA VAL A 29 -2.70 1.92 -5.82
C VAL A 29 -4.14 1.96 -6.35
N ALA A 30 -4.90 3.01 -6.03
CA ALA A 30 -6.27 3.14 -6.49
C ALA A 30 -6.35 3.20 -8.03
N LEU A 31 -5.49 3.99 -8.66
CA LEU A 31 -5.37 4.05 -10.12
C LEU A 31 -5.07 2.67 -10.72
N HIS A 32 -4.09 1.96 -10.14
CA HIS A 32 -3.71 0.62 -10.58
C HIS A 32 -4.84 -0.41 -10.41
N LEU A 33 -5.58 -0.38 -9.30
CA LEU A 33 -6.75 -1.26 -9.07
C LEU A 33 -7.92 -0.95 -10.02
N CYS A 34 -8.11 0.31 -10.41
CA CYS A 34 -9.08 0.67 -11.44
C CYS A 34 -8.67 0.17 -12.83
N PHE A 35 -7.37 0.14 -13.11
CA PHE A 35 -6.81 -0.35 -14.36
C PHE A 35 -6.76 -1.88 -14.45
N LEU A 36 -6.65 -2.59 -13.32
CA LEU A 36 -6.47 -4.04 -13.26
C LEU A 36 -7.52 -4.87 -14.03
N PRO A 37 -8.83 -4.57 -13.97
CA PRO A 37 -9.83 -5.29 -14.76
C PRO A 37 -9.58 -5.22 -16.27
N TRP A 38 -9.05 -4.10 -16.75
CA TRP A 38 -8.65 -3.94 -18.15
C TRP A 38 -7.36 -4.71 -18.44
N ALA A 39 -6.38 -4.68 -17.53
CA ALA A 39 -5.12 -5.40 -17.70
C ALA A 39 -5.28 -6.93 -17.69
N LEU A 40 -6.15 -7.47 -16.82
CA LEU A 40 -6.42 -8.90 -16.71
C LEU A 40 -7.32 -9.42 -17.84
N GLY A 41 -8.24 -8.60 -18.32
CA GLY A 41 -9.17 -8.96 -19.41
C GLY A 41 -8.57 -8.85 -20.82
N THR A 42 -7.43 -8.16 -21.01
CA THR A 42 -6.88 -7.86 -22.33
C THR A 42 -5.74 -8.81 -22.73
N MET A 43 -5.71 -9.16 -24.03
CA MET A 43 -4.60 -9.92 -24.63
C MET A 43 -3.38 -9.04 -24.93
N HIS A 44 -3.46 -7.72 -24.73
CA HIS A 44 -2.39 -6.79 -25.09
C HIS A 44 -1.23 -6.81 -24.10
N VAL A 45 -0.03 -7.06 -24.64
CA VAL A 45 1.25 -7.03 -23.92
C VAL A 45 1.47 -5.69 -23.22
N TRP A 46 1.10 -4.59 -23.88
CA TRP A 46 1.26 -3.23 -23.37
C TRP A 46 0.55 -3.03 -22.04
N SER A 47 -0.70 -3.50 -21.89
CA SER A 47 -1.47 -3.36 -20.66
C SER A 47 -0.88 -4.16 -19.49
N GLN A 48 -0.22 -5.28 -19.79
CA GLN A 48 0.46 -6.10 -18.78
C GLN A 48 1.77 -5.43 -18.33
N LEU A 49 2.54 -4.84 -19.25
CA LEU A 49 3.76 -4.09 -18.93
C LEU A 49 3.47 -2.80 -18.15
N THR A 50 2.40 -2.07 -18.49
CA THR A 50 1.99 -0.89 -17.71
C THR A 50 1.51 -1.28 -16.32
N SER A 51 0.76 -2.38 -16.20
CA SER A 51 0.37 -2.95 -14.91
C SER A 51 1.58 -3.29 -14.04
N LEU A 52 2.57 -4.00 -14.60
CA LEU A 52 3.80 -4.33 -13.90
C LEU A 52 4.59 -3.08 -13.48
N SER A 53 4.73 -2.11 -14.39
CA SER A 53 5.42 -0.84 -14.11
C SER A 53 4.75 -0.06 -13.00
N LEU A 54 3.41 0.07 -13.04
CA LEU A 54 2.64 0.74 -11.99
C LEU A 54 2.81 0.02 -10.65
N SER A 55 2.76 -1.31 -10.63
CA SER A 55 2.94 -2.08 -9.41
C SER A 55 4.35 -1.91 -8.83
N LEU A 56 5.38 -1.90 -9.68
CA LEU A 56 6.77 -1.67 -9.28
C LEU A 56 7.00 -0.26 -8.71
N ILE A 57 6.44 0.77 -9.36
CA ILE A 57 6.48 2.15 -8.87
C ILE A 57 5.80 2.25 -7.50
N THR A 58 4.61 1.67 -7.39
CA THR A 58 3.83 1.69 -6.15
C THR A 58 4.57 0.99 -5.01
N PHE A 59 5.16 -0.17 -5.29
CA PHE A 59 5.96 -0.92 -4.33
C PHE A 59 7.21 -0.16 -3.91
N THR A 60 7.92 0.46 -4.85
CA THR A 60 9.09 1.29 -4.57
C THR A 60 8.72 2.46 -3.66
N LEU A 61 7.63 3.19 -3.97
CA LEU A 61 7.12 4.27 -3.13
C LEU A 61 6.74 3.78 -1.71
N ALA A 62 6.22 2.57 -1.58
CA ALA A 62 5.86 1.99 -0.28
C ALA A 62 7.08 1.59 0.58
N LEU A 63 8.23 1.30 -0.05
CA LEU A 63 9.48 1.00 0.64
C LEU A 63 10.24 2.24 1.12
N ILE A 64 9.90 3.43 0.62
CA ILE A 64 10.53 4.68 1.05
C ILE A 64 10.24 4.91 2.55
N PRO A 65 11.29 5.05 3.40
CA PRO A 65 11.12 5.28 4.83
C PRO A 65 10.36 6.57 5.11
N ARG A 66 9.38 6.50 6.02
CA ARG A 66 8.57 7.68 6.40
C ARG A 66 9.24 8.39 7.56
N THR A 67 9.58 9.66 7.37
CA THR A 67 10.09 10.55 8.40
C THR A 67 8.95 11.42 8.91
N TYR A 68 8.53 11.19 10.15
CA TYR A 68 7.54 12.06 10.80
C TYR A 68 8.28 13.20 11.50
N SER A 69 8.33 14.38 10.86
CA SER A 69 8.76 15.61 11.51
C SER A 69 7.63 16.12 12.40
N GLY A 70 7.96 16.55 13.62
CA GLY A 70 7.01 17.08 14.60
C GLY A 70 6.27 18.35 14.12
N ASP A 71 6.71 18.96 13.03
CA ASP A 71 6.17 20.19 12.45
C ASP A 71 4.73 20.02 11.91
N ASN A 72 4.27 18.78 11.69
CA ASN A 72 2.89 18.46 11.29
C ASN A 72 1.93 18.25 12.47
N LEU A 73 2.39 18.44 13.72
CA LEU A 73 1.46 18.59 14.82
C LEU A 73 0.76 19.94 14.63
N PRO A 74 -0.58 20.01 14.52
CA PRO A 74 -1.26 21.29 14.60
C PRO A 74 -0.78 21.91 15.90
N ALA A 75 -0.21 23.12 15.82
CA ALA A 75 0.30 23.85 16.96
C ALA A 75 -0.66 23.63 18.13
N ILE A 76 -0.28 22.75 19.07
CA ILE A 76 -0.92 22.74 20.37
C ILE A 76 -0.50 24.09 20.88
N SER A 77 -1.40 25.06 20.71
CA SER A 77 -1.19 26.44 21.07
C SER A 77 -0.56 26.41 22.46
N PRO A 78 0.59 27.06 22.69
CA PRO A 78 1.33 26.96 23.96
C PRO A 78 0.45 27.30 25.19
N GLN A 79 -0.70 27.94 24.94
CA GLN A 79 -1.83 28.13 25.85
C GLN A 79 -2.29 26.88 26.63
N VAL A 80 -2.19 25.66 26.08
CA VAL A 80 -2.65 24.44 26.79
C VAL A 80 -1.57 23.87 27.72
N CYS A 81 -0.28 24.04 27.40
CA CYS A 81 0.79 23.66 28.33
C CYS A 81 0.90 24.63 29.51
N SER A 82 0.51 25.90 29.35
CA SER A 82 0.39 26.85 30.47
C SER A 82 -0.83 26.59 31.36
N ALA A 83 -1.84 25.85 30.90
CA ALA A 83 -3.03 25.53 31.69
C ALA A 83 -2.87 24.34 32.66
N ILE A 84 -1.83 23.50 32.48
CA ILE A 84 -1.47 22.46 33.48
C ILE A 84 -0.58 23.07 34.58
N SER A 85 0.00 24.25 34.34
CA SER A 85 0.70 25.05 35.35
C SER A 85 -0.22 26.06 36.05
N ALA A 86 -1.49 25.73 36.24
CA ALA A 86 -2.40 26.49 37.08
C ALA A 86 -2.79 25.67 38.30
N LYS A 87 -2.06 25.92 39.40
CA LYS A 87 -2.47 25.72 40.80
C LYS A 87 -2.76 24.26 41.22
N PRO A 88 -1.86 23.58 41.96
CA PRO A 88 -2.28 22.40 42.71
C PRO A 88 -3.37 22.82 43.71
N PRO A 89 -4.48 22.07 43.82
CA PRO A 89 -5.42 22.27 44.91
C PRO A 89 -4.67 22.05 46.23
N SER A 90 -4.66 23.10 47.03
CA SER A 90 -4.24 23.08 48.43
C SER A 90 -5.02 22.00 49.17
N GLY A 91 -4.35 20.89 49.48
CA GLY A 91 -4.91 19.85 50.33
C GLY A 91 -4.09 18.56 50.29
N PHE A 92 -3.38 18.31 51.39
CA PHE A 92 -2.92 16.99 51.84
C PHE A 92 -1.90 16.25 50.96
N PHE A 93 -0.62 16.28 51.33
CA PHE A 93 -0.05 15.35 52.32
C PHE A 93 1.34 15.81 52.74
N ALA A 94 1.55 15.79 54.05
CA ALA A 94 2.83 16.00 54.69
C ALA A 94 3.80 14.84 54.36
N SER A 95 5.05 15.17 54.04
CA SER A 95 6.17 14.32 54.45
C SER A 95 7.35 15.19 54.81
N VAL A 96 7.65 15.17 56.11
CA VAL A 96 8.85 15.66 56.75
C VAL A 96 10.09 15.07 56.08
N SER A 97 11.05 15.92 55.74
CA SER A 97 12.47 15.57 55.88
C SER A 97 13.26 16.85 56.14
N ARG A 98 13.49 17.02 57.44
CA ARG A 98 14.48 17.86 58.08
C ARG A 98 15.87 17.42 57.60
N SER A 99 16.59 18.31 56.93
CA SER A 99 18.05 18.24 56.90
C SER A 99 18.59 19.66 56.98
N GLU A 100 19.05 19.96 58.18
CA GLU A 100 19.72 21.15 58.63
C GLU A 100 21.12 21.18 58.02
N ASN A 101 21.49 22.23 57.27
CA ASN A 101 22.86 22.71 57.35
C ASN A 101 22.95 24.21 57.06
N ARG A 102 23.42 24.92 58.08
CA ARG A 102 23.74 26.35 58.10
C ARG A 102 25.12 26.55 57.50
N GLY A 103 25.22 27.45 56.52
CA GLY A 103 26.47 28.00 56.04
C GLY A 103 26.19 29.31 55.31
N GLN A 104 26.37 30.42 56.02
CA GLN A 104 26.31 31.79 55.49
C GLN A 104 27.51 32.09 54.59
N THR A 105 27.26 32.73 53.45
CA THR A 105 28.08 33.81 52.90
C THR A 105 27.18 34.83 52.16
N PRO A 106 27.40 36.14 52.33
CA PRO A 106 26.68 37.18 51.60
C PRO A 106 27.45 37.60 50.34
N ALA A 107 26.77 38.35 49.48
CA ALA A 107 27.27 39.07 48.29
C ALA A 107 27.12 38.33 46.95
N GLY A 108 26.03 38.69 46.26
CA GLY A 108 26.10 39.19 44.90
C GLY A 108 26.49 38.22 43.79
N GLN A 109 25.51 37.50 43.24
CA GLN A 109 25.59 37.15 41.83
C GLN A 109 24.20 36.96 41.22
N GLN A 110 23.83 37.95 40.42
CA GLN A 110 22.93 37.92 39.26
C GLN A 110 21.97 36.73 39.17
N ALA A 111 20.68 37.03 39.35
CA ALA A 111 19.57 36.24 38.86
C ALA A 111 19.61 36.18 37.32
N GLY A 112 20.51 35.36 36.79
CA GLY A 112 20.42 34.84 35.44
C GLY A 112 19.14 34.00 35.41
N THR A 113 18.11 34.56 34.79
CA THR A 113 16.94 33.82 34.32
C THR A 113 17.44 32.75 33.37
N ALA A 114 17.84 31.60 33.93
CA ALA A 114 18.03 30.38 33.19
C ALA A 114 16.66 30.01 32.62
N LYS A 115 16.34 30.58 31.45
CA LYS A 115 15.35 30.03 30.55
C LYS A 115 15.80 28.61 30.30
N PHE A 116 15.21 27.69 31.06
CA PHE A 116 15.24 26.27 30.79
C PHE A 116 14.57 26.10 29.43
N GLN A 117 15.34 26.32 28.37
CA GLN A 117 14.96 25.95 27.03
C GLN A 117 15.00 24.44 27.00
N VAL A 118 13.90 23.82 27.41
CA VAL A 118 13.49 22.53 26.86
C VAL A 118 13.28 22.83 25.38
N SER A 119 14.36 22.81 24.61
CA SER A 119 14.26 22.66 23.16
C SER A 119 13.58 21.30 22.99
N PRO A 120 12.32 21.23 22.57
CA PRO A 120 11.71 19.94 22.31
C PRO A 120 12.52 19.40 21.13
N ARG A 121 13.48 18.51 21.41
CA ARG A 121 14.13 17.70 20.39
C ARG A 121 12.96 17.00 19.71
N ALA A 122 12.53 17.52 18.58
CA ALA A 122 11.56 16.87 17.72
C ALA A 122 12.22 15.57 17.28
N THR A 123 12.04 14.52 18.08
CA THR A 123 12.53 13.19 17.81
C THR A 123 11.85 12.77 16.52
N SER A 124 12.59 12.86 15.42
CA SER A 124 12.13 12.40 14.12
C SER A 124 12.07 10.88 14.18
N TYR A 125 10.88 10.33 14.19
CA TYR A 125 10.69 8.88 14.17
C TYR A 125 10.74 8.42 12.72
N ARG A 126 11.76 7.62 12.37
CA ARG A 126 11.88 6.96 11.07
C ARG A 126 11.25 5.57 11.17
N LEU A 127 10.13 5.36 10.50
CA LEU A 127 9.54 4.03 10.41
C LEU A 127 10.08 3.33 9.16
N SER A 128 10.85 2.26 9.36
CA SER A 128 11.35 1.39 8.29
C SER A 128 10.28 0.35 7.90
N PRO A 129 9.80 0.34 6.66
CA PRO A 129 8.78 -0.62 6.21
C PRO A 129 9.33 -2.04 5.97
N LEU A 130 10.64 -2.17 5.70
CA LEU A 130 11.28 -3.42 5.29
C LEU A 130 11.16 -4.61 6.27
N PRO A 131 11.45 -4.47 7.59
CA PRO A 131 11.33 -5.60 8.52
C PRO A 131 9.89 -6.11 8.65
N ARG A 132 8.90 -5.29 8.31
CA ARG A 132 7.49 -5.70 8.29
C ARG A 132 7.16 -6.52 7.05
N LEU A 133 7.77 -6.23 5.90
CA LEU A 133 7.59 -7.01 4.67
C LEU A 133 8.15 -8.43 4.84
N LEU A 134 9.36 -8.57 5.39
CA LEU A 134 10.02 -9.87 5.54
C LEU A 134 9.31 -10.81 6.54
N LYS A 135 8.53 -10.27 7.47
CA LYS A 135 7.72 -11.06 8.42
C LYS A 135 6.39 -11.54 7.81
N PHE A 136 6.03 -11.09 6.62
CA PHE A 136 4.76 -11.41 5.99
C PHE A 136 4.87 -12.76 5.23
N PRO A 137 4.10 -13.81 5.59
CA PRO A 137 4.24 -15.12 4.95
C PRO A 137 3.90 -15.10 3.45
N LEU A 138 2.92 -14.28 3.04
CA LEU A 138 2.51 -14.18 1.65
C LEU A 138 3.59 -13.56 0.74
N PHE A 139 4.51 -12.76 1.30
CA PHE A 139 5.69 -12.31 0.55
C PHE A 139 6.52 -13.51 0.09
N TRP A 140 6.83 -14.43 1.01
CA TRP A 140 7.61 -15.62 0.72
C TRP A 140 6.89 -16.61 -0.20
N ILE A 141 5.59 -16.82 0.02
CA ILE A 141 4.77 -17.69 -0.85
C ILE A 141 4.76 -17.15 -2.28
N GLY A 142 4.54 -15.83 -2.45
CA GLY A 142 4.57 -15.22 -3.78
C GLY A 142 5.95 -15.26 -4.41
N LEU A 143 7.02 -15.03 -3.64
CA LEU A 143 8.39 -15.15 -4.12
C LEU A 143 8.71 -16.58 -4.57
N ALA A 144 8.31 -17.59 -3.80
CA ALA A 144 8.46 -19.00 -4.15
C ALA A 144 7.67 -19.36 -5.42
N LEU A 145 6.42 -18.88 -5.55
CA LEU A 145 5.61 -19.05 -6.74
C LEU A 145 6.28 -18.43 -7.97
N LEU A 146 6.76 -17.19 -7.88
CA LEU A 146 7.44 -16.53 -8.99
C LEU A 146 8.74 -17.24 -9.36
N GLY A 147 9.53 -17.66 -8.37
CA GLY A 147 10.73 -18.49 -8.59
C GLY A 147 10.39 -19.79 -9.32
N TYR A 148 9.31 -20.46 -8.92
CA TYR A 148 8.82 -21.66 -9.58
C TYR A 148 8.42 -21.43 -11.04
N ILE A 149 7.69 -20.35 -11.33
CA ILE A 149 7.31 -19.98 -12.72
C ILE A 149 8.55 -19.68 -13.56
N VAL A 150 9.55 -18.99 -13.00
CA VAL A 150 10.81 -18.72 -13.69
C VAL A 150 11.56 -20.02 -14.00
N LEU A 151 11.68 -20.93 -13.01
CA LEU A 151 12.31 -22.23 -13.23
C LEU A 151 11.60 -23.03 -14.34
N GLN A 152 10.27 -23.00 -14.34
CA GLN A 152 9.47 -23.61 -15.41
C GLN A 152 9.72 -22.95 -16.77
N ALA A 153 9.73 -21.62 -16.84
CA ALA A 153 9.97 -20.89 -18.08
C ALA A 153 11.37 -21.13 -18.66
N LEU A 154 12.35 -21.43 -17.81
CA LEU A 154 13.72 -21.77 -18.21
C LEU A 154 13.90 -23.25 -18.60
N ASN A 155 12.93 -24.13 -18.33
CA ASN A 155 12.98 -25.56 -18.68
C ASN A 155 11.74 -26.00 -19.51
N PRO A 156 11.63 -25.55 -20.78
CA PRO A 156 10.54 -25.97 -21.65
C PRO A 156 10.76 -27.42 -22.15
N SER A 157 9.73 -28.25 -22.00
CA SER A 157 9.72 -29.64 -22.49
C SER A 157 8.99 -29.80 -23.82
N TRP A 158 8.09 -28.87 -24.12
CA TRP A 158 7.36 -28.83 -25.37
C TRP A 158 7.44 -27.42 -25.94
N VAL A 159 7.68 -27.33 -27.24
CA VAL A 159 7.67 -26.06 -27.97
C VAL A 159 6.51 -26.08 -28.93
N TRP A 160 5.74 -25.00 -28.92
CA TRP A 160 4.65 -24.78 -29.84
C TRP A 160 5.19 -24.37 -31.22
N GLU A 161 4.86 -25.16 -32.23
CA GLU A 161 5.19 -24.88 -33.63
C GLU A 161 3.90 -24.74 -34.44
N ARG A 162 3.91 -23.83 -35.41
CA ARG A 162 2.81 -23.64 -36.35
C ARG A 162 3.32 -23.60 -37.77
N ASN A 163 2.54 -24.16 -38.68
CA ASN A 163 2.65 -23.93 -40.12
C ASN A 163 1.41 -23.17 -40.60
N ALA A 164 1.27 -22.98 -41.91
CA ALA A 164 0.16 -22.22 -42.51
C ALA A 164 -1.24 -22.80 -42.20
N THR A 165 -1.36 -24.11 -41.99
CA THR A 165 -2.65 -24.80 -41.87
C THR A 165 -2.82 -25.62 -40.59
N THR A 166 -1.73 -25.92 -39.88
CA THR A 166 -1.74 -26.80 -38.70
C THR A 166 -0.77 -26.31 -37.63
N TRP A 167 -1.01 -26.73 -36.40
CA TRP A 167 -0.14 -26.49 -35.26
C TRP A 167 0.12 -27.81 -34.54
N TRP A 168 1.30 -27.95 -33.95
CA TRP A 168 1.67 -29.12 -33.14
C TRP A 168 2.62 -28.72 -32.01
N LEU A 169 2.83 -29.64 -31.08
CA LEU A 169 3.80 -29.50 -30.00
C LEU A 169 4.98 -30.40 -30.31
N ARG A 170 6.17 -29.81 -30.39
CA ARG A 170 7.43 -30.55 -30.56
C ARG A 170 8.07 -30.77 -29.20
N ARG A 171 8.39 -32.02 -28.85
CA ARG A 171 9.15 -32.32 -27.63
C ARG A 171 10.58 -31.79 -27.79
N VAL A 172 11.10 -31.14 -26.76
CA VAL A 172 12.48 -30.64 -26.68
C VAL A 172 13.15 -31.29 -25.46
N ASN A 173 14.48 -31.39 -25.49
CA ASN A 173 15.25 -31.94 -24.38
C ASN A 173 15.07 -31.08 -23.14
N ASP A 174 14.43 -31.65 -22.12
CA ASP A 174 14.21 -31.06 -20.81
C ASP A 174 15.06 -31.73 -19.74
N ILE A 175 15.27 -31.01 -18.63
CA ILE A 175 15.89 -31.57 -17.43
C ILE A 175 14.77 -32.26 -16.63
N PRO A 176 14.80 -33.60 -16.47
CA PRO A 176 13.64 -34.37 -15.99
C PRO A 176 13.29 -34.15 -14.50
N TRP A 177 14.21 -33.60 -13.72
CA TRP A 177 14.00 -33.33 -12.29
C TRP A 177 13.52 -31.90 -12.00
N LEU A 178 13.61 -30.98 -12.98
CA LEU A 178 13.10 -29.62 -12.85
C LEU A 178 11.63 -29.60 -13.27
N PRO A 179 10.78 -28.74 -12.67
CA PRO A 179 9.44 -28.53 -13.20
C PRO A 179 9.50 -28.06 -14.66
N THR A 180 8.80 -28.77 -15.52
CA THR A 180 8.80 -28.55 -16.98
C THR A 180 7.65 -27.63 -17.40
N SER A 181 7.82 -26.93 -18.52
CA SER A 181 6.76 -26.12 -19.11
C SER A 181 6.53 -26.41 -20.59
N ILE A 182 5.55 -25.70 -21.16
CA ILE A 182 5.26 -25.63 -22.59
C ILE A 182 5.57 -24.21 -23.04
N ASP A 183 6.47 -24.06 -24.01
CA ASP A 183 6.73 -22.78 -24.64
C ASP A 183 5.67 -22.49 -25.70
N THR A 184 4.88 -21.46 -25.47
CA THR A 184 3.79 -21.01 -26.36
C THR A 184 3.97 -19.55 -26.69
N PRO A 185 3.49 -19.03 -27.83
CA PRO A 185 3.55 -17.59 -28.12
C PRO A 185 2.89 -16.76 -27.01
N PHE A 186 3.42 -15.56 -26.78
CA PHE A 186 3.08 -14.71 -25.63
C PHE A 186 1.56 -14.53 -25.41
N GLU A 187 0.82 -14.42 -26.50
CA GLU A 187 -0.61 -14.14 -26.54
C GLU A 187 -1.49 -15.31 -26.07
N ARG A 188 -1.00 -16.56 -26.19
CA ARG A 188 -1.81 -17.78 -26.06
C ARG A 188 -1.65 -18.55 -24.76
N PHE A 189 -1.06 -17.93 -23.73
CA PHE A 189 -0.79 -18.47 -22.37
C PHE A 189 0.68 -18.81 -22.07
N ASN A 190 1.60 -17.98 -22.55
CA ASN A 190 3.03 -18.09 -22.24
C ASN A 190 3.32 -17.89 -20.73
N LEU A 191 4.32 -18.60 -20.21
CA LEU A 191 4.70 -18.52 -18.79
C LEU A 191 5.29 -17.16 -18.39
N TRP A 192 6.01 -16.47 -19.28
CA TRP A 192 6.48 -15.10 -19.06
C TRP A 192 5.32 -14.13 -18.88
N ARG A 193 4.23 -14.34 -19.64
CA ARG A 193 2.99 -13.58 -19.45
C ARG A 193 2.39 -13.85 -18.07
N GLN A 194 2.32 -15.11 -17.65
CA GLN A 194 1.85 -15.46 -16.30
C GLN A 194 2.73 -14.85 -15.21
N PHE A 195 4.06 -14.89 -15.38
CA PHE A 195 5.02 -14.27 -14.47
C PHE A 195 4.72 -12.77 -14.30
N ILE A 196 4.53 -12.03 -15.39
CA ILE A 196 4.20 -10.59 -15.34
C ILE A 196 2.88 -10.35 -14.57
N ILE A 197 1.85 -11.15 -14.87
CA ILE A 197 0.53 -11.02 -14.22
C ILE A 197 0.65 -11.28 -12.72
N TYR A 198 1.24 -12.42 -12.33
CA TYR A 198 1.39 -12.78 -10.92
C TYR A 198 2.33 -11.84 -10.18
N ALA A 199 3.42 -11.38 -10.81
CA ALA A 199 4.34 -10.42 -10.21
C ALA A 199 3.63 -9.09 -9.93
N SER A 200 2.83 -8.58 -10.88
CA SER A 200 2.06 -7.35 -10.68
C SER A 200 1.05 -7.47 -9.54
N ALA A 201 0.31 -8.57 -9.46
CA ALA A 201 -0.66 -8.82 -8.40
C ALA A 201 0.03 -8.96 -7.03
N TRP A 202 1.11 -9.74 -6.97
CA TRP A 202 1.90 -9.97 -5.77
C TRP A 202 2.52 -8.68 -5.23
N LEU A 203 3.15 -7.88 -6.08
CA LEU A 203 3.73 -6.58 -5.71
C LEU A 203 2.66 -5.61 -5.21
N THR A 204 1.46 -5.61 -5.81
CA THR A 204 0.34 -4.79 -5.33
C THR A 204 -0.11 -5.22 -3.94
N VAL A 205 -0.24 -6.52 -3.68
CA VAL A 205 -0.57 -7.03 -2.34
C VAL A 205 0.51 -6.68 -1.32
N CYS A 206 1.79 -6.84 -1.66
CA CYS A 206 2.90 -6.45 -0.82
C CYS A 206 2.86 -4.95 -0.50
N THR A 207 2.53 -4.13 -1.49
CA THR A 207 2.37 -2.68 -1.34
C THR A 207 1.22 -2.33 -0.41
N VAL A 208 0.05 -2.95 -0.57
CA VAL A 208 -1.11 -2.74 0.30
C VAL A 208 -0.75 -3.07 1.75
N TRP A 209 -0.06 -4.20 1.97
CA TRP A 209 0.34 -4.66 3.30
C TRP A 209 1.35 -3.74 4.00
N VAL A 210 2.39 -3.33 3.26
CA VAL A 210 3.47 -2.47 3.78
C VAL A 210 2.99 -1.02 3.91
N GLY A 211 2.24 -0.55 2.92
CA GLY A 211 1.84 0.84 2.76
C GLY A 211 0.73 1.27 3.70
N PHE A 212 -0.25 0.39 3.98
CA PHE A 212 -1.43 0.75 4.76
C PHE A 212 -1.35 0.23 6.20
N THR A 213 -1.17 1.18 7.13
CA THR A 213 -1.18 0.92 8.57
C THR A 213 -2.50 1.33 9.22
N ARG A 214 -3.29 2.18 8.55
CA ARG A 214 -4.52 2.80 9.08
C ARG A 214 -5.76 2.18 8.44
N ARG A 215 -6.74 1.78 9.28
CA ARG A 215 -8.03 1.18 8.85
C ARG A 215 -8.79 2.03 7.83
N ARG A 216 -8.71 3.36 7.95
CA ARG A 216 -9.38 4.31 7.03
C ARG A 216 -8.83 4.24 5.60
N SER A 217 -7.53 4.04 5.42
CA SER A 217 -6.92 3.94 4.09
C SER A 217 -7.41 2.70 3.35
N LEU A 218 -7.55 1.59 4.08
CA LEU A 218 -8.12 0.35 3.55
C LEU A 218 -9.60 0.53 3.18
N GLN A 219 -10.38 1.19 4.04
CA GLN A 219 -11.79 1.52 3.72
C GLN A 219 -11.91 2.35 2.44
N LEU A 220 -11.10 3.40 2.26
CA LEU A 220 -11.12 4.21 1.03
C LEU A 220 -10.81 3.38 -0.21
N LEU A 221 -9.78 2.53 -0.13
CA LEU A 221 -9.39 1.65 -1.24
C LEU A 221 -10.49 0.65 -1.57
N LEU A 222 -11.12 0.04 -0.56
CA LEU A 222 -12.24 -0.88 -0.76
C LEU A 222 -13.45 -0.15 -1.37
N THR A 223 -13.75 1.07 -0.93
CA THR A 223 -14.81 1.89 -1.54
C THR A 223 -14.53 2.16 -3.02
N ILE A 224 -13.29 2.53 -3.38
CA ILE A 224 -12.90 2.74 -4.78
C ILE A 224 -13.07 1.46 -5.59
N LEU A 225 -12.66 0.31 -5.03
CA LEU A 225 -12.81 -0.99 -5.69
C LEU A 225 -14.28 -1.35 -5.93
N VAL A 226 -15.16 -1.11 -4.94
CA VAL A 226 -16.60 -1.35 -5.08
C VAL A 226 -17.21 -0.45 -6.15
N ILE A 227 -16.85 0.84 -6.19
CA ILE A 227 -17.31 1.77 -7.23
C ILE A 227 -16.85 1.27 -8.61
N ASN A 228 -15.58 0.89 -8.75
CA ASN A 228 -15.05 0.37 -10.02
C ASN A 228 -15.78 -0.90 -10.47
N ALA A 229 -16.01 -1.86 -9.56
CA ALA A 229 -16.75 -3.08 -9.86
C ALA A 229 -18.21 -2.78 -10.27
N THR A 230 -18.85 -1.81 -9.61
CA THR A 230 -20.22 -1.38 -9.92
C THR A 230 -20.30 -0.75 -11.31
N VAL A 231 -19.32 0.08 -11.67
CA VAL A 231 -19.23 0.67 -13.02
C VAL A 231 -19.05 -0.41 -14.08
N LEU A 232 -18.13 -1.36 -13.88
CA LEU A 232 -17.90 -2.46 -14.83
C LEU A 232 -19.13 -3.36 -14.99
N ALA A 233 -19.83 -3.66 -13.89
CA ALA A 233 -21.08 -4.40 -13.92
C ALA A 233 -22.17 -3.63 -14.69
N GLY A 234 -22.27 -2.31 -14.47
CA GLY A 234 -23.19 -1.43 -15.21
C GLY A 234 -22.90 -1.39 -16.71
N VAL A 235 -21.62 -1.29 -17.10
CA VAL A 235 -21.18 -1.35 -18.50
C VAL A 235 -21.56 -2.70 -19.12
N GLY A 236 -21.24 -3.81 -18.45
CA GLY A 236 -21.59 -5.14 -18.93
C GLY A 236 -23.11 -5.29 -19.14
N PHE A 237 -23.91 -4.83 -18.17
CA PHE A 237 -25.37 -4.86 -18.28
C PHE A 237 -25.90 -3.97 -19.41
N LEU A 238 -25.35 -2.76 -19.58
CA LEU A 238 -25.77 -1.88 -20.67
C LEU A 238 -25.42 -2.47 -22.03
N SER A 239 -24.19 -2.96 -22.20
CA SER A 239 -23.77 -3.69 -23.41
C SER A 239 -24.70 -4.86 -23.71
N THR A 240 -25.23 -5.52 -22.67
CA THR A 240 -26.17 -6.62 -22.89
C THR A 240 -27.52 -6.21 -23.45
N ARG A 241 -27.97 -5.00 -23.11
CA ARG A 241 -29.28 -4.49 -23.53
C ARG A 241 -29.26 -3.76 -24.86
N THR A 242 -28.14 -3.17 -25.24
CA THR A 242 -28.05 -2.29 -26.42
C THR A 242 -27.63 -3.00 -27.71
N MET A 243 -27.10 -4.23 -27.64
CA MET A 243 -26.62 -4.94 -28.83
C MET A 243 -27.64 -5.96 -29.36
N PRO A 244 -28.18 -5.79 -30.58
CA PRO A 244 -29.00 -6.81 -31.24
C PRO A 244 -28.17 -8.07 -31.52
N ALA A 245 -28.84 -9.23 -31.54
CA ALA A 245 -28.25 -10.58 -31.59
C ALA A 245 -27.12 -10.85 -32.62
N PRO A 246 -27.02 -10.18 -33.79
CA PRO A 246 -25.87 -10.35 -34.68
C PRO A 246 -24.57 -9.70 -34.17
N GLY A 247 -24.66 -8.56 -33.46
CA GLY A 247 -23.51 -7.76 -33.03
C GLY A 247 -22.70 -8.38 -31.88
N TRP A 248 -23.35 -9.20 -31.06
CA TRP A 248 -22.71 -9.94 -29.96
C TRP A 248 -21.65 -10.94 -30.42
N ARG A 249 -21.89 -11.59 -31.57
CA ARG A 249 -20.88 -12.44 -32.20
C ARG A 249 -19.71 -11.60 -32.70
N CYS A 250 -19.97 -10.40 -33.22
CA CYS A 250 -18.94 -9.49 -33.70
C CYS A 250 -18.10 -8.89 -32.56
N TRP A 251 -18.66 -8.62 -31.38
CA TRP A 251 -17.86 -8.13 -30.23
C TRP A 251 -17.04 -9.25 -29.57
N ARG A 252 -17.58 -10.48 -29.49
CA ARG A 252 -16.76 -11.67 -29.17
C ARG A 252 -15.69 -11.89 -30.24
N SER A 253 -16.00 -11.75 -31.52
CA SER A 253 -14.99 -11.88 -32.57
C SER A 253 -14.00 -10.70 -32.59
N CYS A 254 -14.38 -9.48 -32.23
CA CYS A 254 -13.49 -8.30 -32.20
C CYS A 254 -12.54 -8.30 -31.00
N SER A 255 -12.95 -8.86 -29.85
CA SER A 255 -12.00 -9.16 -28.77
C SER A 255 -11.01 -10.26 -29.14
N TRP A 256 -11.32 -11.09 -30.16
CA TRP A 256 -10.42 -12.04 -30.80
C TRP A 256 -9.77 -11.52 -32.11
N CYS A 257 -10.25 -10.42 -32.72
CA CYS A 257 -9.72 -9.79 -33.94
C CYS A 257 -8.87 -8.55 -33.64
N TRP A 258 -8.66 -8.19 -32.38
CA TRP A 258 -7.57 -7.30 -31.97
C TRP A 258 -6.26 -8.11 -31.83
N GLN A 259 -5.86 -8.76 -32.93
CA GLN A 259 -4.47 -9.15 -33.16
C GLN A 259 -4.08 -8.62 -34.55
N PRO A 260 -2.96 -7.91 -34.70
CA PRO A 260 -2.32 -7.76 -36.01
C PRO A 260 -1.82 -9.12 -36.54
#